data_AF-A0A1I2HYB8-F1
#
_entry.id   AF-A0A1I2HYB8-F1
#
_cell.length_a   1.000
_cell.length_b   1.000
_cell.length_c   1.000
_cell.angle_alpha   90.00
_cell.angle_beta   90.00
_cell.angle_gamma   90.00
#
_symmetry.space_group_name_H-M   'P 1'
#
loop_
_entity.id
_entity.type
_entity.pdbx_description
1 polymer ?
#
loop_
_entity_poly.entity_id
_entity_poly.type
_entity_poly.pdbx_seq_one_letter_code
_entity_poly.pdbx_strand_id
1 'polypeptide(L)'
;MNAIASPAEVPASADLDSSYVVVAPYQLAEFQRRLGKLNAKAEKFGLPPITILSNTPTVYERESEMVGGDMDRILTTLRRLPEGVVAKNPVIMNRLKIEYPEVKLGNWQVVGRLEAFEETNLLFAVTDREDDRTQVRAASLQPICCEHCNSKRKRKESFILRDLESGEYKQVGSSCLEDHTGIDPAAALFLAKMYEMVRVTEGEADEFGRAGRANAVSTLEYLSHVSFLVERHGFVSAAKARDGGGAATYSDAIDLPYAMQDSRDLAHQVQAARAENDAKAQAVREWYAAKSPDSDFDRNVQLLLSRDYLHIDSRHLALAAASVAQYNREHQAELERKAPSRHIGTPGQKMSGVVTIDRVLEIDNPYAYNARSFILLMRDELGNRIKWKTSAATQEMVNGAGRTMSASFKVSKHDEYKGQ
;
A
#
# COMPACT_ATOMS: atom_id res chain seq x y z
N MET A 1 31.39 19.40 -60.28
CA MET A 1 29.97 19.08 -60.06
C MET A 1 29.90 18.25 -58.80
N ASN A 2 29.56 18.89 -57.68
CA ASN A 2 29.54 18.27 -56.36
C ASN A 2 28.28 17.42 -56.23
N ALA A 3 28.46 16.11 -56.09
CA ALA A 3 27.40 15.21 -55.66
C ALA A 3 27.09 15.50 -54.19
N ILE A 4 25.90 16.04 -53.95
CA ILE A 4 25.31 16.20 -52.62
C ILE A 4 24.99 14.79 -52.14
N ALA A 5 25.69 14.32 -51.10
CA ALA A 5 25.32 13.10 -50.40
C ALA A 5 23.95 13.32 -49.73
N SER A 6 22.97 12.51 -50.13
CA SER A 6 21.66 12.44 -49.47
C SER A 6 21.82 12.10 -47.98
N PRO A 7 20.97 12.63 -47.10
CA PRO A 7 20.88 12.15 -45.72
C PRO A 7 20.52 10.66 -45.76
N ALA A 8 21.27 9.84 -45.01
CA ALA A 8 21.00 8.42 -44.89
C ALA A 8 19.56 8.22 -44.40
N GLU A 9 18.74 7.54 -45.21
CA GLU A 9 17.40 7.10 -44.81
C GLU A 9 17.53 6.13 -43.62
N VAL A 10 16.98 6.53 -42.48
CA VAL A 10 16.78 5.64 -41.33
C VAL A 10 15.75 4.59 -41.76
N PRO A 11 16.03 3.28 -41.62
CA PRO A 11 15.13 2.25 -42.13
C PRO A 11 13.76 2.31 -41.45
N ALA A 12 12.72 2.30 -42.29
CA ALA A 12 11.32 2.35 -41.93
C ALA A 12 10.81 0.98 -41.42
N SER A 13 11.17 0.61 -40.19
CA SER A 13 10.35 -0.19 -39.26
C SER A 13 11.20 -0.47 -38.01
N ALA A 14 11.04 0.35 -36.96
CA ALA A 14 11.57 -0.03 -35.66
C ALA A 14 10.69 -1.16 -35.12
N ASP A 15 11.24 -2.38 -35.01
CA ASP A 15 10.62 -3.46 -34.26
C ASP A 15 10.40 -2.97 -32.81
N LEU A 16 9.25 -3.27 -32.22
CA LEU A 16 8.91 -2.87 -30.85
C LEU A 16 9.07 -4.07 -29.92
N ASP A 17 9.74 -3.86 -28.80
CA ASP A 17 9.87 -4.84 -27.73
C ASP A 17 9.01 -4.41 -26.52
N SER A 18 8.70 -5.36 -25.63
CA SER A 18 7.87 -5.08 -24.46
C SER A 18 8.42 -5.72 -23.20
N SER A 19 8.34 -4.98 -22.10
CA SER A 19 8.76 -5.46 -20.78
C SER A 19 7.79 -5.02 -19.69
N TYR A 20 8.03 -5.50 -18.47
CA TYR A 20 7.35 -5.02 -17.29
C TYR A 20 8.29 -4.19 -16.44
N VAL A 21 7.79 -3.03 -16.00
CA VAL A 21 8.46 -2.12 -15.09
C VAL A 21 7.64 -2.00 -13.81
N VAL A 22 8.29 -2.18 -12.67
CA VAL A 22 7.64 -2.06 -11.36
C VAL A 22 7.92 -0.68 -10.76
N VAL A 23 6.88 0.09 -10.45
CA VAL A 23 6.99 1.48 -9.96
C VAL A 23 6.18 1.66 -8.68
N ALA A 24 6.78 2.24 -7.65
CA ALA A 24 6.05 2.55 -6.42
C ALA A 24 4.94 3.59 -6.69
N PRO A 25 3.75 3.51 -6.03
CA PRO A 25 2.64 4.43 -6.28
C PRO A 25 3.03 5.92 -6.19
N TYR A 26 3.84 6.29 -5.19
CA TYR A 26 4.31 7.67 -5.01
C TYR A 26 5.34 8.12 -6.06
N GLN A 27 5.97 7.19 -6.79
CA GLN A 27 6.93 7.49 -7.85
C GLN A 27 6.28 7.57 -9.23
N LEU A 28 5.02 7.14 -9.40
CA LEU A 28 4.38 7.04 -10.71
C LEU A 28 4.38 8.38 -11.47
N ALA A 29 4.08 9.49 -10.79
CA ALA A 29 4.10 10.81 -11.41
C ALA A 29 5.51 11.25 -11.85
N GLU A 30 6.54 10.94 -11.06
CA GLU A 30 7.93 11.21 -11.42
C GLU A 30 8.39 10.31 -12.57
N PHE A 31 8.01 9.04 -12.56
CA PHE A 31 8.26 8.09 -13.64
C PHE A 31 7.66 8.59 -14.96
N GLN A 32 6.38 8.98 -14.97
CA GLN A 32 5.72 9.54 -16.15
C GLN A 32 6.40 10.82 -16.65
N ARG A 33 6.85 11.69 -15.74
CA ARG A 33 7.62 12.89 -16.11
C ARG A 33 8.96 12.55 -16.74
N ARG A 34 9.68 11.55 -16.22
CA ARG A 34 10.95 11.07 -16.80
C ARG A 34 10.70 10.43 -18.17
N LEU A 35 9.66 9.63 -18.31
CA LEU A 35 9.22 9.02 -19.56
C LEU A 35 8.91 10.08 -20.62
N GLY A 36 8.18 11.15 -20.27
CA GLY A 36 7.90 12.27 -21.18
C GLY A 36 9.17 12.97 -21.66
N LYS A 37 10.17 13.16 -20.78
CA LYS A 37 11.48 13.72 -21.17
C LYS A 37 12.27 12.77 -22.08
N LEU A 38 12.13 11.45 -21.89
CA LEU A 38 12.74 10.45 -22.77
C LEU A 38 12.06 10.45 -24.14
N ASN A 39 10.73 10.42 -24.20
CA ASN A 39 10.00 10.46 -25.46
C ASN A 39 10.27 11.73 -26.27
N ALA A 40 10.38 12.89 -25.61
CA ALA A 40 10.77 14.14 -26.28
C ALA A 40 12.21 14.11 -26.84
N LYS A 41 13.08 13.23 -26.33
CA LYS A 41 14.40 12.97 -26.92
C LYS A 41 14.33 11.93 -28.02
N ALA A 42 13.56 10.85 -27.83
CA ALA A 42 13.32 9.83 -28.85
C ALA A 42 12.85 10.46 -30.16
N GLU A 43 11.89 11.39 -30.08
CA GLU A 43 11.36 12.14 -31.22
C GLU A 43 12.45 12.93 -31.96
N LYS A 44 13.38 13.57 -31.24
CA LYS A 44 14.52 14.28 -31.86
C LYS A 44 15.47 13.36 -32.61
N PHE A 45 15.54 12.09 -32.20
CA PHE A 45 16.33 11.05 -32.85
C PHE A 45 15.53 10.26 -33.90
N GLY A 46 14.27 10.64 -34.18
CA GLY A 46 13.40 9.91 -35.12
C GLY A 46 12.96 8.53 -34.62
N LEU A 47 13.05 8.26 -33.32
CA LEU A 47 12.67 6.99 -32.71
C LEU A 47 11.20 7.04 -32.25
N PRO A 48 10.47 5.91 -32.34
CA PRO A 48 9.15 5.80 -31.74
C PRO A 48 9.17 6.08 -30.23
N PRO A 49 8.08 6.62 -29.66
CA PRO A 49 8.00 6.85 -28.22
C PRO A 49 7.86 5.53 -27.45
N ILE A 50 8.35 5.52 -26.21
CA ILE A 50 8.05 4.48 -25.24
C ILE A 50 6.62 4.68 -24.74
N THR A 51 5.79 3.64 -24.79
CA THR A 51 4.38 3.71 -24.39
C THR A 51 4.09 2.78 -23.21
N ILE A 52 3.16 3.21 -22.34
CA ILE A 52 2.63 2.37 -21.27
C ILE A 52 1.37 1.69 -21.80
N LEU A 53 1.44 0.39 -22.05
CA LEU A 53 0.32 -0.42 -22.55
C LEU A 53 -0.71 -0.70 -21.44
N SER A 54 -0.25 -0.93 -20.21
CA SER A 54 -1.13 -1.16 -19.07
C SER A 54 -0.47 -0.77 -17.76
N ASN A 55 -1.27 -0.35 -16.78
CA ASN A 55 -0.84 -0.10 -15.41
C ASN A 55 -1.73 -0.88 -14.44
N THR A 56 -1.17 -1.91 -13.81
CA THR A 56 -1.91 -2.78 -12.89
C THR A 56 -1.31 -2.71 -11.48
N PRO A 57 -2.03 -2.19 -10.48
CA PRO A 57 -1.64 -2.34 -9.08
C PRO A 57 -1.52 -3.82 -8.73
N THR A 58 -0.35 -4.24 -8.28
CA THR A 58 0.00 -5.64 -8.02
C THR A 58 0.63 -5.77 -6.64
N VAL A 59 0.27 -6.83 -5.92
CA VAL A 59 0.80 -7.13 -4.58
C VAL A 59 2.06 -7.99 -4.72
N TYR A 60 3.09 -7.61 -3.98
CA TYR A 60 4.36 -8.32 -3.85
C TYR A 60 4.60 -8.66 -2.38
N GLU A 61 5.33 -9.76 -2.12
CA GLU A 61 5.93 -10.03 -0.81
C GLU A 61 7.24 -9.25 -0.72
N ARG A 62 7.41 -8.50 0.37
CA ARG A 62 8.71 -7.90 0.71
C ARG A 62 9.54 -8.90 1.51
N GLU A 63 10.72 -9.19 1.00
CA GLU A 63 11.73 -9.98 1.70
C GLU A 63 12.90 -9.07 2.05
N SER A 64 13.34 -9.14 3.31
CA SER A 64 14.46 -8.34 3.80
C SER A 64 15.49 -9.26 4.44
N GLU A 65 16.73 -9.16 3.99
CA GLU A 65 17.86 -9.90 4.55
C GLU A 65 19.00 -8.95 4.91
N MET A 66 19.70 -9.28 5.99
CA MET A 66 20.91 -8.58 6.39
C MET A 66 22.06 -9.13 5.56
N VAL A 67 22.83 -8.25 4.91
CA VAL A 67 23.94 -8.59 4.01
C VAL A 67 25.16 -7.74 4.35
N GLY A 68 26.33 -8.19 3.90
CA GLY A 68 27.62 -7.55 4.21
C GLY A 68 28.41 -8.32 5.27
N GLY A 69 29.73 -8.13 5.29
CA GLY A 69 30.63 -8.86 6.20
C GLY A 69 30.30 -8.67 7.67
N ASP A 70 29.78 -7.49 8.04
CA ASP A 70 29.33 -7.14 9.38
C ASP A 70 27.80 -7.16 9.53
N MET A 71 27.06 -7.66 8.51
CA MET A 71 25.59 -7.62 8.46
C MET A 71 25.04 -6.19 8.64
N ASP A 72 25.75 -5.17 8.14
CA ASP A 72 25.45 -3.76 8.34
C ASP A 72 24.48 -3.18 7.31
N ARG A 73 24.09 -3.98 6.30
CA ARG A 73 23.21 -3.57 5.20
C ARG A 73 21.96 -4.43 5.17
N ILE A 74 20.81 -3.81 4.91
CA ILE A 74 19.57 -4.54 4.64
C ILE A 74 19.36 -4.54 3.13
N LEU A 75 19.40 -5.72 2.52
CA LEU A 75 18.89 -5.91 1.17
C LEU A 75 17.38 -6.16 1.26
N THR A 76 16.60 -5.46 0.44
CA THR A 76 15.15 -5.65 0.35
C THR A 76 14.78 -5.98 -1.07
N THR A 77 14.14 -7.11 -1.27
CA THR A 77 13.67 -7.58 -2.56
C THR A 77 12.14 -7.67 -2.58
N LEU A 78 11.56 -7.60 -3.78
CA LEU A 78 10.13 -7.75 -3.99
C LEU A 78 9.89 -9.03 -4.80
N ARG A 79 9.21 -9.99 -4.18
CA ARG A 79 8.85 -11.25 -4.82
C ARG A 79 7.38 -11.25 -5.21
N ARG A 80 7.10 -11.54 -6.49
CA ARG A 80 5.72 -11.73 -6.95
C ARG A 80 5.17 -13.03 -6.35
N LEU A 81 3.97 -12.95 -5.78
CA LEU A 81 3.28 -14.13 -5.27
C LEU A 81 2.38 -14.77 -6.35
N PRO A 82 2.24 -16.11 -6.34
CA PRO A 82 1.19 -16.79 -7.10
C PRO A 82 -0.20 -16.32 -6.68
N GLU A 83 -1.18 -16.48 -7.57
CA GLU A 83 -2.57 -16.18 -7.26
C GLU A 83 -3.07 -17.05 -6.09
N GLY A 84 -3.82 -16.45 -5.17
CA GLY A 84 -4.34 -17.12 -3.97
C GLY A 84 -3.33 -17.25 -2.81
N VAL A 85 -2.07 -16.85 -2.96
CA VAL A 85 -1.09 -16.85 -1.87
C VAL A 85 -1.17 -15.54 -1.09
N VAL A 86 -1.28 -15.65 0.23
CA VAL A 86 -1.31 -14.49 1.14
C VAL A 86 0.11 -13.99 1.42
N ALA A 87 0.34 -12.70 1.20
CA ALA A 87 1.56 -12.00 1.54
C ALA A 87 1.64 -11.75 3.05
N LYS A 88 2.79 -12.05 3.64
CA LYS A 88 3.09 -11.72 5.04
C LYS A 88 3.51 -10.27 5.19
N ASN A 89 4.30 -9.77 4.23
CA ASN A 89 4.75 -8.39 4.16
C ASN A 89 4.28 -7.76 2.84
N PRO A 90 2.97 -7.49 2.69
CA PRO A 90 2.44 -7.00 1.43
C PRO A 90 2.99 -5.62 1.07
N VAL A 91 3.38 -5.48 -0.19
CA VAL A 91 3.70 -4.19 -0.82
C VAL A 91 2.92 -4.08 -2.12
N ILE A 92 2.17 -2.99 -2.30
CA ILE A 92 1.46 -2.72 -3.55
C ILE A 92 2.33 -1.83 -4.45
N MET A 93 2.61 -2.31 -5.65
CA MET A 93 3.37 -1.59 -6.69
C MET A 93 2.54 -1.46 -7.97
N ASN A 94 2.81 -0.45 -8.78
CA ASN A 94 2.29 -0.37 -10.14
C ASN A 94 3.14 -1.24 -11.05
N ARG A 95 2.53 -2.27 -11.64
CA ARG A 95 3.16 -3.10 -12.67
C ARG A 95 2.78 -2.54 -14.04
N LEU A 96 3.74 -1.87 -14.66
CA LEU A 96 3.57 -1.23 -15.95
C LEU A 96 4.02 -2.18 -17.05
N LYS A 97 3.14 -2.53 -17.99
CA LYS A 97 3.57 -3.11 -19.26
C LYS A 97 3.98 -1.95 -20.16
N ILE A 98 5.23 -1.93 -20.59
CA ILE A 98 5.73 -0.91 -21.50
C ILE A 98 6.11 -1.52 -22.84
N GLU A 99 5.99 -0.72 -23.89
CA GLU A 99 6.46 -1.01 -25.23
C GLU A 99 7.45 0.06 -25.63
N TYR A 100 8.58 -0.34 -26.21
CA TYR A 100 9.69 0.55 -26.56
C TYR A 100 10.32 0.11 -27.88
N PRO A 101 10.90 1.06 -28.66
CA PRO A 101 11.58 0.71 -29.90
C PRO A 101 12.85 -0.10 -29.63
N GLU A 102 13.03 -1.15 -30.42
CA GLU A 102 14.32 -1.80 -30.57
C GLU A 102 15.21 -0.87 -31.40
N VAL A 103 16.25 -0.33 -30.77
CA VAL A 103 17.13 0.63 -31.46
C VAL A 103 18.35 -0.08 -32.02
N LYS A 104 18.32 -0.32 -33.33
CA LYS A 104 19.41 -0.89 -34.12
C LYS A 104 20.35 0.24 -34.59
N LEU A 105 21.63 0.18 -34.22
CA LEU A 105 22.65 1.13 -34.70
C LEU A 105 23.25 0.64 -36.04
N GLY A 106 22.46 0.58 -37.10
CA GLY A 106 22.83 -0.16 -38.31
C GLY A 106 22.99 -1.65 -37.98
N ASN A 107 24.14 -2.26 -38.32
CA ASN A 107 24.47 -3.64 -37.94
C ASN A 107 24.95 -3.78 -36.49
N TRP A 108 25.08 -2.68 -35.73
CA TRP A 108 25.58 -2.71 -34.37
C TRP A 108 24.45 -2.56 -33.34
N GLN A 109 24.60 -3.21 -32.20
CA GLN A 109 23.76 -3.05 -31.01
C GLN A 109 24.64 -2.52 -29.87
N VAL A 110 24.22 -1.47 -29.17
CA VAL A 110 24.88 -1.09 -27.92
C VAL A 110 24.59 -2.16 -26.88
N VAL A 111 25.62 -2.73 -26.28
CA VAL A 111 25.50 -3.73 -25.20
C VAL A 111 26.03 -3.23 -23.86
N GLY A 112 26.82 -2.17 -23.84
CA GLY A 112 27.14 -1.48 -22.59
C GLY A 112 27.80 -0.12 -22.78
N ARG A 113 27.90 0.63 -21.69
CA ARG A 113 28.63 1.90 -21.60
C ARG A 113 29.67 1.80 -20.49
N LEU A 114 30.84 2.36 -20.74
CA LEU A 114 31.93 2.51 -19.78
C LEU A 114 32.17 3.99 -19.53
N GLU A 115 32.31 4.38 -18.27
CA GLU A 115 32.68 5.72 -17.85
C GLU A 115 33.98 5.67 -17.03
N ALA A 116 34.98 6.44 -17.44
CA ALA A 116 36.30 6.42 -16.82
C ALA A 116 36.21 6.90 -15.37
N PHE A 117 36.72 6.09 -14.44
CA PHE A 117 36.68 6.38 -13.01
C PHE A 117 37.95 5.90 -12.31
N GLU A 118 38.82 6.85 -11.94
CA GLU A 118 40.12 6.58 -11.32
C GLU A 118 40.99 5.62 -12.16
N GLU A 119 41.34 4.45 -11.63
CA GLU A 119 42.14 3.41 -12.29
C GLU A 119 41.31 2.36 -13.04
N THR A 120 39.97 2.46 -12.98
CA THR A 120 39.03 1.52 -13.61
C THR A 120 37.91 2.27 -14.37
N ASN A 121 36.86 1.56 -14.78
CA ASN A 121 35.67 2.20 -15.36
C ASN A 121 34.39 1.73 -14.67
N LEU A 122 33.47 2.67 -14.48
CA LEU A 122 32.08 2.35 -14.17
C LEU A 122 31.46 1.67 -15.38
N LEU A 123 30.70 0.59 -15.15
CA LEU A 123 30.10 -0.23 -16.20
C LEU A 123 28.57 -0.16 -16.13
N PHE A 124 27.94 0.03 -17.29
CA PHE A 124 26.49 0.09 -17.43
C PHE A 124 26.09 -0.84 -18.57
N ALA A 125 25.71 -2.09 -18.24
CA ALA A 125 25.27 -3.05 -19.25
C ALA A 125 23.85 -2.71 -19.72
N VAL A 126 23.62 -2.78 -21.03
CA VAL A 126 22.33 -2.44 -21.65
C VAL A 126 21.64 -3.65 -22.29
N THR A 127 21.91 -4.83 -21.76
CA THR A 127 21.41 -6.15 -22.22
C THR A 127 21.47 -7.17 -21.08
N ASP A 128 20.54 -8.13 -21.09
CA ASP A 128 20.44 -9.22 -20.14
C ASP A 128 21.18 -10.48 -20.61
N ARG A 129 21.71 -10.48 -21.83
CA ARG A 129 22.42 -11.61 -22.41
C ARG A 129 23.77 -11.79 -21.71
N GLU A 130 24.02 -12.95 -21.11
CA GLU A 130 25.21 -13.15 -20.26
C GLU A 130 26.54 -12.99 -21.02
N ASP A 131 26.57 -13.37 -22.30
CA ASP A 131 27.74 -13.16 -23.18
C ASP A 131 28.08 -11.67 -23.31
N ASP A 132 27.06 -10.84 -23.51
CA ASP A 132 27.22 -9.40 -23.64
C ASP A 132 27.69 -8.79 -22.32
N ARG A 133 27.10 -9.20 -21.19
CA ARG A 133 27.48 -8.73 -19.85
C ARG A 133 28.92 -9.13 -19.52
N THR A 134 29.34 -10.33 -19.90
CA THR A 134 30.71 -10.81 -19.72
C THR A 134 31.69 -9.90 -20.48
N GLN A 135 31.37 -9.53 -21.71
CA GLN A 135 32.22 -8.63 -22.50
C GLN A 135 32.28 -7.22 -21.93
N VAL A 136 31.16 -6.66 -21.47
CA VAL A 136 31.13 -5.34 -20.84
C VAL A 136 31.96 -5.33 -19.54
N ARG A 137 31.88 -6.39 -18.72
CA ARG A 137 32.71 -6.54 -17.50
C ARG A 137 34.18 -6.67 -17.85
N ALA A 138 34.53 -7.46 -18.87
CA ALA A 138 35.92 -7.61 -19.29
C ALA A 138 36.52 -6.27 -19.74
N ALA A 139 35.76 -5.51 -20.53
CA ALA A 139 36.18 -4.19 -21.01
C ALA A 139 36.29 -3.14 -19.89
N SER A 140 35.47 -3.22 -18.83
CA SER A 140 35.51 -2.25 -17.73
C SER A 140 36.81 -2.31 -16.90
N LEU A 141 37.49 -3.46 -16.92
CA LEU A 141 38.77 -3.69 -16.22
C LEU A 141 39.97 -3.10 -16.95
N GLN A 142 39.79 -2.60 -18.18
CA GLN A 142 40.86 -2.05 -19.02
C GLN A 142 40.67 -0.55 -19.26
N PRO A 143 41.74 0.25 -19.42
CA PRO A 143 41.60 1.65 -19.81
C PRO A 143 40.81 1.80 -21.11
N ILE A 144 39.96 2.84 -21.18
CA ILE A 144 39.15 3.07 -22.38
C ILE A 144 40.03 3.23 -23.62
N CYS A 145 39.86 2.31 -24.58
CA CYS A 145 40.52 2.32 -25.88
C CYS A 145 39.47 2.35 -27.01
N CYS A 146 39.62 3.23 -28.01
CA CYS A 146 38.78 3.09 -29.22
C CYS A 146 39.39 2.01 -30.09
N GLU A 147 38.59 1.06 -30.51
CA GLU A 147 38.97 0.15 -31.58
C GLU A 147 38.67 0.75 -32.97
N HIS A 148 37.83 1.79 -33.05
CA HIS A 148 37.59 2.51 -34.30
C HIS A 148 38.81 3.34 -34.73
N CYS A 149 39.22 4.33 -33.91
CA CYS A 149 40.29 5.24 -34.28
C CYS A 149 41.66 4.87 -33.71
N ASN A 150 41.74 3.91 -32.79
CA ASN A 150 42.98 3.44 -32.13
C ASN A 150 43.87 4.54 -31.52
N SER A 151 43.30 5.73 -31.29
CA SER A 151 44.05 6.88 -30.79
C SER A 151 44.19 6.82 -29.27
N LYS A 152 45.39 7.09 -28.75
CA LYS A 152 45.69 7.21 -27.31
C LYS A 152 45.15 8.52 -26.73
N ARG A 153 43.82 8.64 -26.60
CA ARG A 153 43.13 9.77 -25.97
C ARG A 153 42.54 9.32 -24.64
N LYS A 154 42.68 10.13 -23.58
CA LYS A 154 41.97 9.91 -22.32
C LYS A 154 40.49 10.27 -22.50
N ARG A 155 39.68 9.29 -22.88
CA ARG A 155 38.23 9.48 -23.02
C ARG A 155 37.55 9.40 -21.67
N LYS A 156 36.52 10.22 -21.49
CA LYS A 156 35.64 10.15 -20.32
C LYS A 156 34.69 8.95 -20.41
N GLU A 157 34.35 8.50 -21.61
CA GLU A 157 33.39 7.43 -21.82
C GLU A 157 33.59 6.69 -23.15
N SER A 158 33.05 5.47 -23.22
CA SER A 158 32.98 4.64 -24.43
C SER A 158 31.78 3.70 -24.36
N PHE A 159 31.43 3.11 -25.50
CA PHE A 159 30.37 2.14 -25.65
C PHE A 159 30.95 0.81 -26.12
N ILE A 160 30.37 -0.28 -25.64
CA ILE A 160 30.60 -1.62 -26.15
C ILE A 160 29.47 -1.92 -27.13
N LEU A 161 29.83 -2.20 -28.37
CA LEU A 161 28.93 -2.50 -29.46
C LEU A 161 29.07 -3.97 -29.82
N ARG A 162 27.96 -4.63 -30.18
CA ARG A 162 27.93 -5.98 -30.73
C ARG A 162 27.44 -5.93 -32.17
N ASP A 163 28.16 -6.56 -33.07
CA ASP A 163 27.73 -6.77 -34.46
C ASP A 163 26.61 -7.83 -34.47
N LEU A 164 25.50 -7.51 -35.09
CA LEU A 164 24.35 -8.40 -35.22
C LEU A 164 24.56 -9.49 -36.28
N GLU A 165 25.44 -9.27 -37.26
CA GLU A 165 25.76 -10.27 -38.30
C GLU A 165 26.85 -11.24 -37.82
N SER A 166 27.98 -10.72 -37.35
CA SER A 166 29.14 -11.54 -36.97
C SER A 166 29.15 -11.97 -35.50
N GLY A 167 28.43 -11.24 -34.62
CA GLY A 167 28.50 -11.43 -33.18
C GLY A 167 29.74 -10.83 -32.51
N GLU A 168 30.62 -10.16 -33.26
CA GLU A 168 31.83 -9.53 -32.74
C GLU A 168 31.52 -8.32 -31.86
N TYR A 169 32.42 -8.01 -30.92
CA TYR A 169 32.29 -6.86 -30.03
C TYR A 169 33.35 -5.80 -30.35
N LYS A 170 32.99 -4.52 -30.22
CA LYS A 170 33.91 -3.39 -30.35
C LYS A 170 33.67 -2.32 -29.28
N GLN A 171 34.75 -1.84 -28.68
CA GLN A 171 34.77 -0.67 -27.83
C GLN A 171 34.98 0.60 -28.68
N VAL A 172 33.98 1.47 -28.69
CA VAL A 172 33.99 2.71 -29.47
C VAL A 172 33.76 3.89 -28.54
N GLY A 173 34.70 4.85 -28.56
CA GLY A 173 34.58 6.09 -27.79
C GLY A 173 33.41 6.95 -28.25
N SER A 174 32.78 7.70 -27.34
CA SER A 174 31.58 8.49 -27.67
C SER A 174 31.77 9.41 -28.87
N SER A 175 32.87 10.16 -28.93
CA SER A 175 33.20 11.04 -30.08
C SER A 175 33.47 10.32 -31.40
N CYS A 176 33.72 9.02 -31.39
CA CYS A 176 33.97 8.21 -32.59
C CYS A 176 32.76 7.36 -32.96
N LEU A 177 31.67 7.45 -32.20
CA LEU A 177 30.50 6.61 -32.39
C LEU A 177 29.79 6.97 -33.68
N GLU A 178 29.56 8.26 -33.92
CA GLU A 178 28.95 8.75 -35.16
C GLU A 178 29.76 8.35 -36.40
N ASP A 179 31.08 8.53 -36.36
CA ASP A 179 31.94 8.15 -37.47
C ASP A 179 31.95 6.63 -37.72
N HIS A 180 31.75 5.83 -36.66
CA HIS A 180 31.83 4.36 -36.75
C HIS A 180 30.49 3.71 -37.13
N THR A 181 29.38 4.20 -36.57
CA THR A 181 28.05 3.61 -36.72
C THR A 181 27.10 4.47 -37.57
N GLY A 182 27.51 5.70 -37.92
CA GLY A 182 26.68 6.70 -38.58
C GLY A 182 25.67 7.40 -37.67
N ILE A 183 25.75 7.20 -36.35
CA ILE A 183 24.69 7.62 -35.41
C ILE A 183 25.22 8.52 -34.29
N ASP A 184 24.45 9.59 -34.02
CA ASP A 184 24.72 10.57 -32.97
C ASP A 184 25.01 9.89 -31.61
N PRO A 185 26.16 10.17 -30.96
CA PRO A 185 26.49 9.65 -29.63
C PRO A 185 25.43 9.96 -28.57
N ALA A 186 24.68 11.06 -28.73
CA ALA A 186 23.57 11.42 -27.86
C ALA A 186 22.40 10.42 -27.97
N ALA A 187 22.21 9.79 -29.14
CA ALA A 187 21.25 8.72 -29.33
C ALA A 187 21.68 7.46 -28.55
N ALA A 188 22.95 7.06 -28.59
CA ALA A 188 23.44 5.90 -27.84
C ALA A 188 23.40 6.10 -26.31
N LEU A 189 23.70 7.30 -25.81
CA LEU A 189 23.49 7.67 -24.41
C LEU A 189 22.00 7.66 -24.03
N PHE A 190 21.12 8.02 -24.96
CA PHE A 190 19.68 7.89 -24.79
C PHE A 190 19.27 6.42 -24.68
N LEU A 191 19.86 5.50 -25.46
CA LEU A 191 19.61 4.06 -25.38
C LEU A 191 20.01 3.46 -24.04
N ALA A 192 21.17 3.82 -23.52
CA ALA A 192 21.59 3.34 -22.21
C ALA A 192 20.61 3.77 -21.10
N LYS A 193 20.15 5.02 -21.13
CA LYS A 193 19.16 5.54 -20.18
C LYS A 193 17.77 4.93 -20.35
N MET A 194 17.39 4.61 -21.59
CA MET A 194 16.16 3.88 -21.88
C MET A 194 16.24 2.49 -21.28
N TYR A 195 17.34 1.77 -21.48
CA TYR A 195 17.52 0.43 -20.96
C TYR A 195 17.54 0.39 -19.43
N GLU A 196 18.19 1.34 -18.76
CA GLU A 196 18.12 1.51 -17.30
C GLU A 196 16.68 1.68 -16.78
N MET A 197 15.82 2.40 -17.52
CA MET A 197 14.41 2.56 -17.15
C MET A 197 13.58 1.28 -17.37
N VAL A 198 13.90 0.53 -18.42
CA VAL A 198 13.24 -0.71 -18.83
C VAL A 198 13.64 -1.89 -17.92
N ARG A 199 14.88 -1.90 -17.42
CA ARG A 199 15.47 -2.97 -16.61
C ARG A 199 14.95 -3.10 -15.19
N VAL A 200 14.04 -2.24 -14.73
CA VAL A 200 13.37 -2.45 -13.43
C VAL A 200 12.34 -3.59 -13.59
N THR A 201 12.83 -4.78 -13.91
CA THR A 201 12.08 -6.01 -14.12
C THR A 201 11.77 -6.66 -12.77
N GLU A 202 10.78 -7.56 -12.78
CA GLU A 202 10.34 -8.29 -11.60
C GLU A 202 11.45 -9.22 -11.09
N GLY A 203 12.24 -8.74 -10.14
CA GLY A 203 13.35 -9.48 -9.51
C GLY A 203 14.59 -8.63 -9.24
N GLU A 204 14.78 -7.51 -9.94
CA GLU A 204 15.91 -6.57 -9.76
C GLU A 204 15.42 -5.20 -9.25
N ALA A 205 14.41 -5.18 -8.38
CA ALA A 205 13.99 -3.97 -7.68
C ALA A 205 14.98 -3.54 -6.56
N ASP A 206 16.26 -3.88 -6.73
CA ASP A 206 17.29 -3.88 -5.70
C ASP A 206 17.80 -2.48 -5.37
N GLU A 207 17.62 -1.51 -6.27
CA GLU A 207 18.26 -0.19 -6.12
C GLU A 207 17.28 1.00 -6.15
N PHE A 208 16.00 0.78 -6.47
CA PHE A 208 15.00 1.85 -6.50
C PHE A 208 14.32 2.07 -5.14
N GLY A 209 15.11 2.66 -4.24
CA GLY A 209 14.68 3.80 -3.45
C GLY A 209 13.60 3.56 -2.41
N ARG A 210 14.02 3.42 -1.15
CA ARG A 210 13.16 3.66 0.03
C ARG A 210 11.84 2.85 0.04
N ALA A 211 11.79 1.70 -0.62
CA ALA A 211 10.73 0.70 -0.49
C ALA A 211 10.68 0.06 0.93
N GLY A 212 11.44 0.58 1.90
CA GLY A 212 11.50 0.10 3.27
C GLY A 212 10.27 0.41 4.13
N ARG A 213 9.33 1.27 3.69
CA ARG A 213 8.09 1.51 4.44
C ARG A 213 6.98 0.61 3.92
N ALA A 214 6.32 -0.13 4.83
CA ALA A 214 5.09 -0.84 4.50
C ALA A 214 4.09 0.15 3.89
N ASN A 215 3.50 -0.22 2.75
CA ASN A 215 2.49 0.60 2.06
C ASN A 215 1.15 -0.12 1.91
N ALA A 216 1.06 -1.35 2.41
CA ALA A 216 -0.14 -2.15 2.39
C ALA A 216 -0.25 -3.01 3.67
N VAL A 217 -1.48 -3.43 3.97
CA VAL A 217 -1.82 -4.33 5.09
C VAL A 217 -2.91 -5.30 4.64
N SER A 218 -2.91 -6.52 5.18
CA SER A 218 -4.02 -7.47 4.98
C SER A 218 -5.33 -6.87 5.50
N THR A 219 -6.36 -6.85 4.67
CA THR A 219 -7.68 -6.32 5.03
C THR A 219 -8.27 -7.07 6.22
N LEU A 220 -8.18 -8.40 6.21
CA LEU A 220 -8.73 -9.23 7.28
C LEU A 220 -7.98 -9.03 8.60
N GLU A 221 -6.65 -9.05 8.56
CA GLU A 221 -5.83 -8.84 9.75
C GLU A 221 -6.07 -7.45 10.34
N TYR A 222 -6.14 -6.43 9.48
CA TYR A 222 -6.46 -5.07 9.90
C TYR A 222 -7.82 -4.97 10.59
N LEU A 223 -8.88 -5.55 10.00
CA LEU A 223 -10.22 -5.57 10.61
C LEU A 223 -10.27 -6.38 11.92
N SER A 224 -9.46 -7.43 12.04
CA SER A 224 -9.31 -8.21 13.27
C SER A 224 -8.70 -7.35 14.39
N HIS A 225 -7.63 -6.59 14.10
CA HIS A 225 -7.04 -5.63 15.04
C HIS A 225 -8.01 -4.52 15.43
N VAL A 226 -8.76 -3.96 14.46
CA VAL A 226 -9.81 -2.98 14.75
C VAL A 226 -10.86 -3.58 15.68
N SER A 227 -11.31 -4.80 15.42
CA SER A 227 -12.31 -5.48 16.24
C SER A 227 -11.85 -5.64 17.69
N PHE A 228 -10.60 -6.08 17.89
CA PHE A 228 -9.99 -6.22 19.21
C PHE A 228 -9.96 -4.88 19.97
N LEU A 229 -9.54 -3.80 19.30
CA LEU A 229 -9.45 -2.48 19.91
C LEU A 229 -10.84 -1.90 20.23
N VAL A 230 -11.81 -2.06 19.32
CA VAL A 230 -13.17 -1.55 19.49
C VAL A 230 -13.89 -2.24 20.64
N GLU A 231 -13.71 -3.55 20.82
CA GLU A 231 -14.30 -4.30 21.94
C GLU A 231 -13.78 -3.84 23.30
N ARG A 232 -12.49 -3.48 23.36
CA ARG A 232 -11.84 -3.14 24.63
C ARG A 232 -11.96 -1.67 25.00
N HIS A 233 -11.89 -0.78 24.02
CA HIS A 233 -11.75 0.66 24.24
C HIS A 233 -12.89 1.48 23.61
N GLY A 234 -13.76 0.83 22.85
CA GLY A 234 -14.72 1.51 22.00
C GLY A 234 -14.09 2.10 20.75
N PHE A 235 -14.94 2.48 19.80
CA PHE A 235 -14.49 3.09 18.55
C PHE A 235 -14.22 4.60 18.72
N VAL A 236 -13.07 5.06 18.22
CA VAL A 236 -12.66 6.46 18.17
C VAL A 236 -12.40 6.86 16.72
N SER A 237 -13.23 7.77 16.20
CA SER A 237 -13.07 8.31 14.84
C SER A 237 -11.90 9.28 14.73
N ALA A 238 -11.41 9.50 13.51
CA ALA A 238 -10.35 10.48 13.25
C ALA A 238 -10.71 11.91 13.70
N ALA A 239 -11.99 12.30 13.60
CA ALA A 239 -12.47 13.59 14.08
C ALA A 239 -12.45 13.65 15.61
N LYS A 240 -13.00 12.63 16.29
CA LYS A 240 -13.04 12.58 17.75
C LYS A 240 -11.63 12.57 18.37
N ALA A 241 -10.69 11.84 17.75
CA ALA A 241 -9.30 11.80 18.17
C ALA A 241 -8.64 13.19 18.12
N ARG A 242 -8.90 13.95 17.05
CA ARG A 242 -8.39 15.32 16.87
C ARG A 242 -8.89 16.28 17.93
N ASP A 243 -10.17 16.18 18.29
CA ASP A 243 -10.80 17.07 19.27
C ASP A 243 -10.42 16.72 20.72
N GLY A 244 -10.17 15.43 21.00
CA GLY A 244 -9.91 14.91 22.35
C GLY A 244 -8.44 14.72 22.71
N GLY A 245 -7.49 14.96 21.79
CA GLY A 245 -6.05 14.79 22.06
C GLY A 245 -5.58 13.33 22.17
N GLY A 246 -6.28 12.38 21.55
CA GLY A 246 -5.95 10.95 21.57
C GLY A 246 -5.67 10.37 20.19
N ALA A 247 -5.36 9.07 20.12
CA ALA A 247 -5.22 8.34 18.86
C ALA A 247 -6.58 7.87 18.32
N ALA A 248 -6.71 7.81 17.00
CA ALA A 248 -7.88 7.24 16.36
C ALA A 248 -7.70 5.72 16.23
N THR A 249 -8.79 4.96 16.33
CA THR A 249 -8.75 3.48 16.26
C THR A 249 -8.05 2.97 15.01
N TYR A 250 -8.15 3.67 13.88
CA TYR A 250 -7.50 3.25 12.64
C TYR A 250 -5.96 3.28 12.74
N SER A 251 -5.42 4.22 13.53
CA SER A 251 -3.98 4.38 13.76
C SER A 251 -3.49 3.34 14.75
N ASP A 252 -4.21 3.17 15.87
CA ASP A 252 -3.86 2.14 16.86
C ASP A 252 -3.89 0.74 16.24
N ALA A 253 -4.82 0.46 15.32
CA ALA A 253 -4.91 -0.82 14.64
C ALA A 253 -3.74 -1.13 13.70
N ILE A 254 -3.16 -0.10 13.05
CA ILE A 254 -1.98 -0.29 12.19
C ILE A 254 -0.70 -0.41 13.03
N ASP A 255 -0.66 0.24 14.20
CA ASP A 255 0.49 0.23 15.10
C ASP A 255 0.50 -0.97 16.07
N LEU A 256 -0.64 -1.67 16.22
CA LEU A 256 -0.81 -2.80 17.13
C LEU A 256 0.26 -3.90 16.98
N PRO A 257 0.67 -4.33 15.77
CA PRO A 257 1.74 -5.33 15.62
C PRO A 257 3.07 -4.89 16.25
N TYR A 258 3.41 -3.60 16.18
CA TYR A 258 4.61 -3.05 16.81
C TYR A 258 4.44 -3.02 18.33
N ALA A 259 3.28 -2.58 18.83
CA ALA A 259 3.00 -2.60 20.26
C ALA A 259 3.05 -4.01 20.88
N MET A 260 2.68 -5.05 20.11
CA MET A 260 2.79 -6.45 20.54
C MET A 260 4.23 -6.94 20.65
N GLN A 261 5.17 -6.38 19.87
CA GLN A 261 6.60 -6.70 19.99
C GLN A 261 7.18 -6.17 21.31
N ASP A 262 6.70 -5.00 21.74
CA ASP A 262 7.16 -4.34 22.97
C ASP A 262 6.46 -4.87 24.23
N SER A 263 5.31 -5.52 24.11
CA SER A 263 4.50 -6.01 25.24
C SER A 263 4.03 -7.46 25.06
N ARG A 264 4.63 -8.38 25.83
CA ARG A 264 4.23 -9.79 25.86
C ARG A 264 2.78 -9.98 26.34
N ASP A 265 2.34 -9.19 27.31
CA ASP A 265 0.98 -9.27 27.84
C ASP A 265 -0.04 -8.86 26.78
N LEU A 266 0.24 -7.80 26.02
CA LEU A 266 -0.60 -7.39 24.90
C LEU A 266 -0.62 -8.46 23.81
N ALA A 267 0.54 -9.02 23.44
CA ALA A 267 0.62 -10.09 22.47
C ALA A 267 -0.22 -11.31 22.87
N HIS A 268 -0.16 -11.73 24.14
CA HIS A 268 -1.00 -12.79 24.67
C HIS A 268 -2.49 -12.47 24.61
N GLN A 269 -2.88 -11.24 24.93
CA GLN A 269 -4.29 -10.80 24.89
C GLN A 269 -4.84 -10.80 23.47
N VAL A 270 -4.08 -10.25 22.51
CA VAL A 270 -4.46 -10.28 21.08
C VAL A 270 -4.56 -11.71 20.59
N GLN A 271 -3.57 -12.56 20.93
CA GLN A 271 -3.56 -13.96 20.51
C GLN A 271 -4.75 -14.75 21.09
N ALA A 272 -5.10 -14.52 22.37
CA ALA A 272 -6.23 -15.17 23.02
C ALA A 272 -7.57 -14.82 22.37
N ALA A 273 -7.72 -13.57 21.92
CA ALA A 273 -8.94 -13.09 21.27
C ALA A 273 -8.94 -13.26 19.73
N ARG A 274 -7.88 -13.83 19.15
CA ARG A 274 -7.66 -13.84 17.70
C ARG A 274 -8.75 -14.57 16.92
N ALA A 275 -9.17 -15.75 17.37
CA ALA A 275 -10.18 -16.54 16.67
C ALA A 275 -11.54 -15.81 16.56
N GLU A 276 -11.96 -15.14 17.64
CA GLU A 276 -13.19 -14.36 17.67
C GLU A 276 -13.09 -13.12 16.78
N ASN A 277 -11.97 -12.38 16.87
CA ASN A 277 -11.75 -11.17 16.07
C ASN A 277 -11.58 -11.47 14.57
N ASP A 278 -10.94 -12.58 14.20
CA ASP A 278 -10.83 -13.03 12.81
C ASP A 278 -12.20 -13.41 12.25
N ALA A 279 -13.03 -14.14 13.02
CA ALA A 279 -14.39 -14.47 12.62
C ALA A 279 -15.26 -13.23 12.43
N LYS A 280 -15.09 -12.24 13.31
CA LYS A 280 -15.79 -10.95 13.21
C LYS A 280 -15.33 -10.12 12.01
N ALA A 281 -14.02 -10.07 11.75
CA ALA A 281 -13.46 -9.42 10.56
C ALA A 281 -14.05 -10.02 9.27
N GLN A 282 -14.16 -11.35 9.21
CA GLN A 282 -14.79 -12.05 8.09
C GLN A 282 -16.28 -11.70 7.97
N ALA A 283 -17.03 -11.72 9.07
CA ALA A 283 -18.44 -11.37 9.09
C ALA A 283 -18.69 -9.92 8.63
N VAL A 284 -17.81 -8.98 8.99
CA VAL A 284 -17.88 -7.59 8.50
C VAL A 284 -17.71 -7.53 6.98
N ARG A 285 -16.71 -8.24 6.42
CA ARG A 285 -16.50 -8.28 4.96
C ARG A 285 -17.71 -8.88 4.24
N GLU A 286 -18.21 -10.01 4.71
CA GLU A 286 -19.36 -10.70 4.13
C GLU A 286 -20.62 -9.85 4.19
N TRP A 287 -20.83 -9.17 5.33
CA TRP A 287 -21.97 -8.27 5.51
C TRP A 287 -21.93 -7.11 4.51
N TYR A 288 -20.80 -6.43 4.36
CA TYR A 288 -20.69 -5.37 3.34
C TYR A 288 -20.80 -5.90 1.92
N ALA A 289 -20.30 -7.11 1.63
CA ALA A 289 -20.44 -7.72 0.31
C ALA A 289 -21.91 -8.02 -0.04
N ALA A 290 -22.72 -8.42 0.94
CA ALA A 290 -24.15 -8.70 0.76
C ALA A 290 -25.05 -7.45 0.87
N LYS A 291 -24.58 -6.40 1.55
CA LYS A 291 -25.34 -5.16 1.75
C LYS A 291 -25.57 -4.44 0.41
N SER A 292 -26.79 -3.94 0.17
CA SER A 292 -27.01 -2.97 -0.90
C SER A 292 -26.56 -1.58 -0.41
N PRO A 293 -25.63 -0.90 -1.11
CA PRO A 293 -25.07 0.36 -0.61
C PRO A 293 -26.16 1.43 -0.54
N ASP A 294 -26.37 1.98 0.66
CA ASP A 294 -27.37 3.03 0.92
C ASP A 294 -26.78 4.45 0.87
N SER A 295 -25.45 4.54 0.79
CA SER A 295 -24.70 5.78 0.91
C SER A 295 -23.35 5.70 0.17
N ASP A 296 -22.74 6.85 -0.09
CA ASP A 296 -21.37 6.92 -0.62
C ASP A 296 -20.37 6.26 0.33
N PHE A 297 -20.63 6.31 1.64
CA PHE A 297 -19.83 5.61 2.64
C PHE A 297 -19.86 4.10 2.41
N ASP A 298 -21.04 3.50 2.30
CA ASP A 298 -21.21 2.06 2.06
C ASP A 298 -20.50 1.63 0.77
N ARG A 299 -20.68 2.39 -0.31
CA ARG A 299 -20.01 2.10 -1.59
C ARG A 299 -18.48 2.12 -1.46
N ASN A 300 -17.93 3.09 -0.73
CA ASN A 300 -16.50 3.20 -0.52
C ASN A 300 -15.97 2.05 0.36
N VAL A 301 -16.70 1.67 1.41
CA VAL A 301 -16.32 0.54 2.26
C VAL A 301 -16.38 -0.77 1.48
N GLN A 302 -17.41 -1.00 0.68
CA GLN A 302 -17.48 -2.18 -0.20
C GLN A 302 -16.26 -2.31 -1.11
N LEU A 303 -15.86 -1.21 -1.76
CA LEU A 303 -14.69 -1.20 -2.63
C LEU A 303 -13.38 -1.51 -1.87
N LEU A 304 -13.24 -1.02 -0.65
CA LEU A 304 -12.07 -1.29 0.19
C LEU A 304 -12.07 -2.74 0.69
N LEU A 305 -13.19 -3.20 1.23
CA LEU A 305 -13.28 -4.53 1.85
C LEU A 305 -13.37 -5.67 0.84
N SER A 306 -13.69 -5.39 -0.43
CA SER A 306 -13.60 -6.36 -1.52
C SER A 306 -12.15 -6.70 -1.90
N ARG A 307 -11.17 -5.92 -1.42
CA ARG A 307 -9.73 -6.16 -1.64
C ARG A 307 -9.16 -6.97 -0.49
N ASP A 308 -8.19 -7.84 -0.77
CA ASP A 308 -7.49 -8.59 0.27
C ASP A 308 -6.41 -7.77 0.98
N TYR A 309 -5.98 -6.68 0.35
CA TYR A 309 -5.00 -5.75 0.93
C TYR A 309 -5.48 -4.31 0.78
N LEU A 310 -5.31 -3.55 1.86
CA LEU A 310 -5.55 -2.11 1.89
C LEU A 310 -4.23 -1.38 1.73
N HIS A 311 -4.24 -0.28 0.98
CA HIS A 311 -3.16 0.70 1.08
C HIS A 311 -3.13 1.33 2.47
N ILE A 312 -1.93 1.53 3.00
CA ILE A 312 -1.71 2.30 4.24
C ILE A 312 -1.88 3.79 3.91
N ASP A 313 -3.15 4.20 3.78
CA ASP A 313 -3.62 5.58 3.67
C ASP A 313 -4.60 5.83 4.82
N SER A 314 -4.43 6.94 5.53
CA SER A 314 -5.21 7.22 6.74
C SER A 314 -6.72 7.30 6.49
N ARG A 315 -7.17 7.72 5.31
CA ARG A 315 -8.60 7.79 4.97
C ARG A 315 -9.15 6.41 4.66
N HIS A 316 -8.41 5.59 3.90
CA HIS A 316 -8.81 4.21 3.62
C HIS A 316 -8.90 3.39 4.91
N LEU A 317 -7.87 3.48 5.76
CA LEU A 317 -7.83 2.81 7.05
C LEU A 317 -8.95 3.30 7.97
N ALA A 318 -9.20 4.62 8.05
CA ALA A 318 -10.30 5.17 8.85
C ALA A 318 -11.69 4.69 8.40
N LEU A 319 -11.94 4.60 7.08
CA LEU A 319 -13.17 4.06 6.52
C LEU A 319 -13.32 2.57 6.84
N ALA A 320 -12.26 1.78 6.62
CA ALA A 320 -12.24 0.36 6.95
C ALA A 320 -12.47 0.12 8.45
N ALA A 321 -11.88 0.92 9.33
CA ALA A 321 -12.10 0.82 10.77
C ALA A 321 -13.53 1.21 11.18
N ALA A 322 -14.09 2.25 10.56
CA ALA A 322 -15.46 2.67 10.82
C ALA A 322 -16.49 1.60 10.42
N SER A 323 -16.15 0.75 9.45
CA SER A 323 -16.99 -0.36 8.98
C SER A 323 -17.31 -1.35 10.10
N VAL A 324 -16.33 -1.69 10.95
CA VAL A 324 -16.49 -2.57 12.12
C VAL A 324 -17.45 -1.94 13.14
N ALA A 325 -17.29 -0.64 13.40
CA ALA A 325 -18.16 0.07 14.34
C ALA A 325 -19.61 0.15 13.82
N GLN A 326 -19.81 0.29 12.52
CA GLN A 326 -21.14 0.26 11.91
C GLN A 326 -21.77 -1.13 11.98
N TYR A 327 -21.03 -2.16 11.58
CA TYR A 327 -21.46 -3.55 11.68
C TYR A 327 -21.91 -3.88 13.11
N ASN A 328 -21.11 -3.53 14.12
CA ASN A 328 -21.45 -3.78 15.52
C ASN A 328 -22.77 -3.08 15.93
N ARG A 329 -22.97 -1.83 15.50
CA ARG A 329 -24.21 -1.08 15.82
C ARG A 329 -25.43 -1.71 15.17
N GLU A 330 -25.34 -2.09 13.91
CA GLU A 330 -26.46 -2.67 13.17
C GLU A 330 -26.78 -4.08 13.64
N HIS A 331 -25.76 -4.92 13.86
CA HIS A 331 -25.93 -6.27 14.39
C HIS A 331 -26.52 -6.25 15.81
N GLN A 332 -26.02 -5.36 16.67
CA GLN A 332 -26.59 -5.17 18.00
C GLN A 332 -28.05 -4.70 17.92
N ALA A 333 -28.36 -3.74 17.04
CA ALA A 333 -29.74 -3.28 16.83
C ALA A 333 -30.66 -4.38 16.29
N GLU A 334 -30.15 -5.29 15.46
CA GLU A 334 -30.91 -6.43 14.95
C GLU A 334 -31.20 -7.47 16.05
N LEU A 335 -30.20 -7.83 16.85
CA LEU A 335 -30.36 -8.70 18.02
C LEU A 335 -31.37 -8.11 19.00
N GLU A 336 -31.25 -6.80 19.25
CA GLU A 336 -32.16 -6.02 20.07
C GLU A 336 -33.58 -5.96 19.51
N ARG A 337 -33.75 -5.88 18.19
CA ARG A 337 -35.06 -5.87 17.54
C ARG A 337 -35.73 -7.25 17.61
N LYS A 338 -34.95 -8.33 17.59
CA LYS A 338 -35.43 -9.72 17.68
C LYS A 338 -35.83 -10.13 19.10
N ALA A 339 -35.35 -9.43 20.14
CA ALA A 339 -35.76 -9.65 21.53
C ALA A 339 -36.85 -8.62 21.93
N PRO A 340 -38.15 -8.97 21.86
CA PRO A 340 -39.21 -8.03 22.23
C PRO A 340 -39.17 -7.77 23.73
N SER A 341 -38.91 -6.51 24.10
CA SER A 341 -39.09 -6.04 25.46
C SER A 341 -40.57 -6.07 25.82
N ARG A 342 -40.90 -6.54 27.01
CA ARG A 342 -42.26 -6.50 27.56
C ARG A 342 -42.32 -5.54 28.73
N HIS A 343 -43.46 -4.90 28.91
CA HIS A 343 -43.68 -4.08 30.11
C HIS A 343 -43.63 -4.96 31.36
N ILE A 344 -42.78 -4.55 32.30
CA ILE A 344 -42.63 -5.21 33.60
C ILE A 344 -43.46 -4.51 34.66
N GLY A 345 -44.14 -5.29 35.50
CA GLY A 345 -45.02 -4.82 36.56
C GLY A 345 -46.15 -3.91 36.07
N THR A 346 -46.80 -3.23 37.01
CA THR A 346 -47.83 -2.22 36.75
C THR A 346 -47.36 -0.85 37.24
N PRO A 347 -47.71 0.28 36.58
CA PRO A 347 -47.36 1.61 37.07
C PRO A 347 -47.81 1.81 38.52
N GLY A 348 -46.88 2.19 39.39
CA GLY A 348 -47.09 2.30 40.83
C GLY A 348 -46.53 1.12 41.65
N GLN A 349 -46.33 -0.04 41.03
CA GLN A 349 -45.85 -1.25 41.70
C GLN A 349 -44.38 -1.12 42.11
N LYS A 350 -44.07 -1.53 43.34
CA LYS A 350 -42.70 -1.73 43.81
C LYS A 350 -42.23 -3.12 43.40
N MET A 351 -41.03 -3.20 42.86
CA MET A 351 -40.40 -4.43 42.40
C MET A 351 -38.95 -4.47 42.86
N SER A 352 -38.41 -5.68 42.95
CA SER A 352 -37.00 -5.93 43.15
C SER A 352 -36.56 -7.00 42.16
N GLY A 353 -35.33 -6.91 41.69
CA GLY A 353 -34.79 -7.86 40.72
C GLY A 353 -33.36 -7.53 40.35
N VAL A 354 -32.81 -8.34 39.46
CA VAL A 354 -31.46 -8.14 38.93
C VAL A 354 -31.54 -7.36 37.62
N VAL A 355 -30.72 -6.32 37.48
CA VAL A 355 -30.62 -5.51 36.26
C VAL A 355 -29.17 -5.40 35.81
N THR A 356 -28.96 -5.42 34.51
CA THR A 356 -27.67 -5.13 33.88
C THR A 356 -27.71 -3.73 33.26
N ILE A 357 -26.70 -2.91 33.53
CA ILE A 357 -26.55 -1.59 32.91
C ILE A 357 -26.02 -1.77 31.49
N ASP A 358 -26.81 -1.43 30.48
CA ASP A 358 -26.37 -1.48 29.09
C ASP A 358 -25.62 -0.20 28.69
N ARG A 359 -26.12 0.96 29.15
CA ARG A 359 -25.55 2.27 28.81
C ARG A 359 -25.89 3.31 29.86
N VAL A 360 -24.94 4.22 30.11
CA VAL A 360 -25.17 5.45 30.86
C VAL A 360 -24.97 6.65 29.93
N LEU A 361 -25.96 7.54 29.89
CA LEU A 361 -25.88 8.80 29.18
C LEU A 361 -25.83 9.94 30.21
N GLU A 362 -24.74 10.67 30.23
CA GLU A 362 -24.64 11.92 30.98
C GLU A 362 -25.27 13.04 30.15
N ILE A 363 -26.24 13.73 30.74
CA ILE A 363 -26.87 14.92 30.18
C ILE A 363 -26.26 16.11 30.91
N ASP A 364 -25.42 16.83 30.19
CA ASP A 364 -24.92 18.12 30.63
C ASP A 364 -26.02 19.17 30.45
N ASN A 365 -26.27 19.96 31.50
CA ASN A 365 -27.18 21.09 31.43
C ASN A 365 -26.37 22.39 31.51
N PRO A 366 -26.09 23.04 30.35
CA PRO A 366 -25.24 24.23 30.31
C PRO A 366 -25.82 25.45 31.05
N TYR A 367 -27.08 25.37 31.51
CA TYR A 367 -27.76 26.44 32.23
C TYR A 367 -27.93 26.18 33.72
N ALA A 368 -27.46 25.05 34.25
CA ALA A 368 -27.60 24.71 35.67
C ALA A 368 -26.24 24.39 36.30
N TYR A 369 -25.75 25.31 37.14
CA TYR A 369 -24.52 25.14 37.91
C TYR A 369 -24.56 23.81 38.70
N ASN A 370 -23.62 22.90 38.40
CA ASN A 370 -23.44 21.60 39.06
C ASN A 370 -24.61 20.60 38.95
N ALA A 371 -25.52 20.73 37.99
CA ALA A 371 -26.63 19.78 37.83
C ALA A 371 -26.30 18.69 36.78
N ARG A 372 -25.67 17.59 37.22
CA ARG A 372 -25.52 16.39 36.38
C ARG A 372 -26.81 15.57 36.40
N SER A 373 -27.32 15.24 35.23
CA SER A 373 -28.43 14.29 35.06
C SER A 373 -27.96 13.09 34.27
N PHE A 374 -28.35 11.90 34.71
CA PHE A 374 -28.01 10.64 34.07
C PHE A 374 -29.27 9.97 33.55
N ILE A 375 -29.17 9.36 32.38
CA ILE A 375 -30.11 8.35 31.91
C ILE A 375 -29.37 7.01 31.89
N LEU A 376 -29.82 6.09 32.74
CA LEU A 376 -29.38 4.71 32.74
C LEU A 376 -30.36 3.91 31.89
N LEU A 377 -29.82 3.22 30.88
CA LEU A 377 -30.51 2.20 30.11
C LEU A 377 -30.05 0.86 30.64
N MET A 378 -31.01 0.06 31.09
CA MET A 378 -30.78 -1.21 31.75
C MET A 378 -31.69 -2.28 31.14
N ARG A 379 -31.34 -3.53 31.41
CA ARG A 379 -32.18 -4.69 31.08
C ARG A 379 -32.33 -5.59 32.29
N ASP A 380 -33.50 -6.22 32.44
CA ASP A 380 -33.68 -7.30 33.41
C ASP A 380 -33.16 -8.65 32.89
N GLU A 381 -33.26 -9.69 33.71
CA GLU A 381 -32.84 -11.06 33.36
C GLU A 381 -33.60 -11.66 32.18
N LEU A 382 -34.78 -11.13 31.85
CA LEU A 382 -35.62 -11.55 30.74
C LEU A 382 -35.39 -10.70 29.48
N GLY A 383 -34.47 -9.73 29.53
CA GLY A 383 -34.16 -8.82 28.42
C GLY A 383 -35.13 -7.64 28.27
N ASN A 384 -36.03 -7.41 29.22
CA ASN A 384 -36.93 -6.26 29.20
C ASN A 384 -36.17 -4.98 29.53
N ARG A 385 -36.46 -3.92 28.79
CA ARG A 385 -35.75 -2.64 28.87
C ARG A 385 -36.30 -1.76 29.98
N ILE A 386 -35.38 -1.19 30.75
CA ILE A 386 -35.67 -0.30 31.87
C ILE A 386 -34.90 1.00 31.66
N LYS A 387 -35.61 2.12 31.69
CA LYS A 387 -35.02 3.46 31.64
C LYS A 387 -35.15 4.12 33.00
N TRP A 388 -34.03 4.58 33.55
CA TRP A 388 -34.01 5.36 34.79
C TRP A 388 -33.31 6.69 34.57
N LYS A 389 -34.05 7.80 34.75
CA LYS A 389 -33.49 9.15 34.76
C LYS A 389 -33.27 9.57 36.21
N THR A 390 -32.07 9.99 36.55
CA THR A 390 -31.69 10.36 37.93
C THR A 390 -30.59 11.41 37.95
N SER A 391 -30.52 12.22 39.01
CA SER A 391 -29.37 13.09 39.30
C SER A 391 -28.43 12.50 40.35
N ALA A 392 -28.74 11.30 40.87
CA ALA A 392 -28.06 10.67 41.99
C ALA A 392 -27.42 9.31 41.61
N ALA A 393 -26.96 9.16 40.36
CA ALA A 393 -26.24 7.96 39.95
C ALA A 393 -24.88 7.91 40.69
N THR A 394 -24.54 6.76 41.26
CA THR A 394 -23.23 6.57 41.90
C THR A 394 -22.15 6.44 40.82
N GLN A 395 -20.89 6.75 41.16
CA GLN A 395 -19.77 6.59 40.23
C GLN A 395 -19.64 5.14 39.73
N GLU A 396 -19.99 4.18 40.58
CA GLU A 396 -20.03 2.76 40.26
C GLU A 396 -21.05 2.43 39.16
N MET A 397 -22.23 3.07 39.19
CA MET A 397 -23.22 2.95 38.12
C MET A 397 -22.77 3.65 36.84
N VAL A 398 -22.22 4.87 36.97
CA VAL A 398 -21.76 5.68 35.83
C VAL A 398 -20.69 4.94 35.01
N ASN A 399 -19.77 4.24 35.69
CA ASN A 399 -18.71 3.47 35.06
C ASN A 399 -19.08 1.99 34.85
N GLY A 400 -20.32 1.60 35.13
CA GLY A 400 -20.73 0.20 35.26
C GLY A 400 -21.39 -0.41 34.03
N ALA A 401 -21.07 0.03 32.81
CA ALA A 401 -21.62 -0.60 31.60
C ALA A 401 -21.26 -2.10 31.55
N GLY A 402 -22.25 -2.96 31.27
CA GLY A 402 -22.16 -4.41 31.36
C GLY A 402 -22.29 -4.99 32.78
N ARG A 403 -22.34 -4.14 33.82
CA ARG A 403 -22.41 -4.59 35.21
C ARG A 403 -23.82 -4.95 35.62
N THR A 404 -23.93 -6.07 36.33
CA THR A 404 -25.19 -6.58 36.89
C THR A 404 -25.32 -6.19 38.36
N MET A 405 -26.51 -5.77 38.78
CA MET A 405 -26.79 -5.33 40.15
C MET A 405 -28.21 -5.67 40.58
N SER A 406 -28.37 -5.97 41.86
CA SER A 406 -29.69 -6.08 42.48
C SER A 406 -30.28 -4.68 42.67
N ALA A 407 -31.48 -4.46 42.15
CA ALA A 407 -32.19 -3.20 42.23
C ALA A 407 -33.55 -3.38 42.91
N SER A 408 -33.96 -2.37 43.68
CA SER A 408 -35.34 -2.21 44.14
C SER A 408 -35.87 -0.88 43.61
N PHE A 409 -36.98 -0.94 42.88
CA PHE A 409 -37.51 0.21 42.14
C PHE A 409 -39.03 0.22 42.11
N LYS A 410 -39.60 1.38 41.80
CA LYS A 410 -41.04 1.55 41.56
C LYS A 410 -41.24 1.78 40.06
N VAL A 411 -42.12 1.01 39.44
CA VAL A 411 -42.51 1.23 38.05
C VAL A 411 -43.24 2.57 37.98
N SER A 412 -42.65 3.55 37.31
CA SER A 412 -43.23 4.91 37.22
C SER A 412 -44.30 4.98 36.13
N LYS A 413 -44.00 4.44 34.96
CA LYS A 413 -44.88 4.35 33.80
C LYS A 413 -44.39 3.27 32.84
N HIS A 414 -45.28 2.88 31.93
CA HIS A 414 -44.91 2.18 30.70
C HIS A 414 -44.85 3.20 29.56
N ASP A 415 -43.95 2.98 28.62
CA ASP A 415 -43.73 3.87 27.47
C ASP A 415 -43.18 3.03 26.31
N GLU A 416 -43.47 3.45 25.08
CA GLU A 416 -42.96 2.82 23.87
C GLU A 416 -41.92 3.73 23.22
N TYR A 417 -40.82 3.16 22.76
CA TYR A 417 -39.79 3.89 22.02
C TYR A 417 -39.55 3.24 20.66
N LYS A 418 -39.94 3.96 19.60
CA LYS A 418 -39.90 3.46 18.21
C LYS A 418 -40.71 2.17 17.99
N GLY A 419 -41.86 2.05 18.66
CA GLY A 419 -42.78 0.92 18.53
C GLY A 419 -42.34 -0.35 19.27
N GLN A 420 -41.52 -0.19 20.31
CA GLN A 420 -41.07 -1.25 21.23
C GLN A 420 -41.12 -0.81 22.69
#